data_AF-A0A2N2WCX4-F1
#
_entry.id   AF-A0A2N2WCX4-F1
#
_cell.length_a   1.000
_cell.length_b   1.000
_cell.length_c   1.000
_cell.angle_alpha   90.00
_cell.angle_beta   90.00
_cell.angle_gamma   90.00
#
_symmetry.space_group_name_H-M   'P 1'
#
loop_
_entity.id
_entity.type
_entity.pdbx_description
1 polymer ?
#
loop_
_entity_poly.entity_id
_entity_poly.type
_entity_poly.pdbx_seq_one_letter_code
_entity_poly.pdbx_strand_id
1 'polypeptide(L)' 'MKTIEAFTAMLKTKGIAEKIGVPENTIKSLRFRLKNGVFISIDKMIELLVKAGYSIETEMTWKDNSKK' A
#
# COMPACT_ATOMS: atom_id res chain seq x y z
N MET A 1 -1.01 -1.81 12.50
CA MET A 1 -1.13 -0.52 11.76
C MET A 1 -2.07 -0.75 10.59
N LYS A 2 -3.03 0.14 10.30
CA LYS A 2 -3.94 -0.07 9.15
C LYS A 2 -3.17 0.09 7.84
N THR A 3 -3.53 -0.66 6.79
CA THR A 3 -2.84 -0.64 5.47
C THR A 3 -2.63 0.76 4.92
N ILE A 4 -3.63 1.65 5.07
CA ILE A 4 -3.56 3.05 4.61
C ILE A 4 -2.51 3.86 5.38
N GLU A 5 -2.38 3.65 6.68
CA GLU A 5 -1.40 4.35 7.53
C GLU A 5 0.02 3.91 7.16
N ALA A 6 0.25 2.60 7.03
CA ALA A 6 1.52 2.05 6.61
C ALA A 6 1.90 2.53 5.20
N PHE A 7 0.94 2.54 4.27
CA PHE A 7 1.13 3.04 2.91
C PHE A 7 1.49 4.53 2.89
N THR A 8 0.82 5.33 3.72
CA THR A 8 1.10 6.76 3.86
C THR A 8 2.48 7.00 4.46
N ALA A 9 2.90 6.20 5.44
CA ALA A 9 4.23 6.27 6.04
C ALA A 9 5.32 5.89 5.02
N MET A 10 5.12 4.79 4.29
CA MET A 10 6.02 4.32 3.24
C MET A 10 6.24 5.41 2.17
N LEU A 11 5.19 6.11 1.74
CA LEU A 11 5.31 7.19 0.75
C LEU A 11 6.11 8.39 1.26
N LYS A 12 6.29 8.57 2.57
CA LYS A 12 7.12 9.66 3.13
C LYS A 12 8.60 9.30 3.18
N THR A 13 8.97 8.03 3.04
CA THR A 13 10.36 7.58 3.06
C THR A 13 11.15 8.17 1.88
N LYS A 14 12.32 8.76 2.18
CA LYS A 14 13.23 9.29 1.15
C LYS A 14 13.81 8.14 0.34
N GLY A 15 13.88 8.29 -0.98
CA GLY A 15 14.40 7.25 -1.87
C GLY A 15 13.48 6.02 -2.05
N ILE A 16 12.22 6.09 -1.59
CA ILE A 16 11.31 4.93 -1.70
C ILE A 16 11.08 4.49 -3.14
N ALA A 17 11.11 5.43 -4.10
CA ALA A 17 10.96 5.15 -5.52
C ALA A 17 12.02 4.15 -6.01
N GLU A 18 13.28 4.42 -5.70
CA GLU A 18 14.42 3.55 -6.02
C GLU A 18 14.34 2.22 -5.27
N LYS A 19 14.01 2.27 -3.97
CA LYS A 19 13.90 1.08 -3.12
C LYS A 19 12.90 0.05 -3.67
N ILE A 20 11.75 0.51 -4.18
CA ILE A 20 10.69 -0.38 -4.69
C ILE A 20 10.72 -0.54 -6.22
N GLY A 21 11.72 0.03 -6.89
CA GLY A 21 11.89 -0.06 -8.34
C GLY A 21 10.78 0.60 -9.15
N VAL A 22 10.22 1.72 -8.66
CA VAL A 22 9.20 2.49 -9.41
C VAL A 22 9.71 3.88 -9.77
N PRO A 23 9.25 4.45 -10.89
CA PRO A 23 9.55 5.83 -11.25
C PRO A 23 9.13 6.86 -10.17
N GLU A 24 9.92 7.92 -9.96
CA GLU A 24 9.59 8.96 -8.98
C GLU A 24 8.24 9.64 -9.24
N ASN A 25 7.85 9.78 -10.52
CA ASN A 25 6.55 10.34 -10.91
C ASN A 25 5.38 9.50 -10.38
N THR A 26 5.57 8.19 -10.19
CA THR A 26 4.59 7.28 -9.60
C THR A 26 4.38 7.61 -8.12
N ILE A 27 5.47 7.80 -7.37
CA ILE A 27 5.39 8.20 -5.96
C ILE A 27 4.75 9.59 -5.82
N LYS A 28 5.11 10.54 -6.69
CA LYS A 28 4.48 11.89 -6.72
C LYS A 28 2.98 11.80 -7.00
N SER A 29 2.57 10.98 -7.97
CA SER A 29 1.16 10.75 -8.30
C SER A 29 0.39 10.10 -7.14
N LEU A 30 0.96 9.09 -6.49
CA LEU A 30 0.34 8.43 -5.34
C LEU A 30 0.17 9.38 -4.15
N ARG A 31 1.17 10.23 -3.87
CA ARG A 31 1.07 11.30 -2.86
C ARG A 31 -0.02 12.30 -3.19
N PHE A 32 -0.11 12.71 -4.46
CA PHE A 32 -1.18 13.61 -4.92
C PHE A 32 -2.55 12.97 -4.75
N ARG A 33 -2.72 11.70 -5.13
CA ARG A 33 -3.99 10.96 -4.98
C ARG A 33 -4.41 10.87 -3.52
N LEU A 34 -3.51 10.51 -2.61
CA LEU A 34 -3.79 10.50 -1.16
C LEU A 34 -4.20 11.86 -0.64
N LYS A 35 -3.51 12.93 -1.05
CA LYS A 35 -3.83 14.30 -0.61
C LYS A 35 -5.23 14.74 -1.06
N ASN A 36 -5.66 14.34 -2.25
CA ASN A 36 -6.95 14.71 -2.82
C ASN A 36 -8.07 13.71 -2.49
N GLY A 37 -7.82 12.71 -1.64
CA GLY A 37 -8.81 11.68 -1.32
C GLY A 37 -9.18 10.79 -2.51
N VAL A 38 -8.35 10.76 -3.56
CA VAL A 38 -8.57 9.90 -4.72
C VAL A 38 -8.30 8.45 -4.30
N PHE A 39 -9.30 7.60 -4.54
CA PHE A 39 -9.22 6.19 -4.20
C PHE A 39 -7.99 5.51 -4.82
N ILE A 40 -7.32 4.69 -4.02
CA ILE A 40 -6.25 3.76 -4.42
C ILE A 40 -6.70 2.39 -3.89
N SER A 41 -6.66 1.36 -4.74
CA SER A 41 -7.12 0.03 -4.32
C SER A 41 -6.24 -0.54 -3.20
N ILE A 42 -6.86 -1.32 -2.33
CA ILE A 42 -6.16 -1.99 -1.21
C ILE A 42 -5.05 -2.90 -1.77
N ASP A 43 -5.33 -3.67 -2.82
CA ASP A 43 -4.34 -4.54 -3.46
C ASP A 43 -3.12 -3.76 -3.95
N LYS A 44 -3.32 -2.55 -4.47
CA LYS A 44 -2.21 -1.71 -4.92
C LYS A 44 -1.37 -1.20 -3.77
N MET A 45 -2.00 -0.84 -2.65
CA MET A 45 -1.28 -0.45 -1.44
C MET A 45 -0.45 -1.63 -0.91
N ILE A 46 -1.06 -2.82 -0.87
CA ILE A 46 -0.43 -4.08 -0.45
C ILE A 46 0.78 -4.41 -1.32
N GLU A 47 0.62 -4.38 -2.64
CA GLU A 47 1.71 -4.64 -3.60
C GLU A 47 2.94 -3.75 -3.32
N LEU A 48 2.71 -2.45 -3.11
CA LEU A 48 3.78 -1.49 -2.89
C LEU A 48 4.41 -1.63 -1.49
N LEU A 49 3.61 -1.95 -0.47
CA LEU A 49 4.10 -2.22 0.87
C LEU A 49 5.00 -3.47 0.91
N VAL A 50 4.60 -4.54 0.23
CA VAL A 50 5.40 -5.76 0.10
C VAL A 50 6.72 -5.46 -0.62
N LYS A 51 6.69 -4.71 -1.73
CA LYS A 51 7.92 -4.26 -2.42
C LYS A 51 8.83 -3.40 -1.55
N ALA A 52 8.26 -2.62 -0.63
CA ALA A 52 9.01 -1.82 0.33
C ALA A 52 9.59 -2.62 1.51
N GLY A 53 9.28 -3.92 1.60
CA GLY A 53 9.74 -4.84 2.64
C GLY A 53 8.85 -4.90 3.88
N TYR A 54 7.60 -4.42 3.80
CA TYR A 54 6.65 -4.55 4.90
C TYR A 54 6.03 -5.96 4.91
N SER A 55 5.98 -6.58 6.08
CA SER A 55 5.18 -7.77 6.33
C SER A 55 3.75 -7.36 6.61
N ILE A 56 2.80 -7.91 5.85
CA ILE A 56 1.38 -7.69 6.10
C ILE A 56 0.92 -8.83 7.00
N GLU A 57 0.77 -8.53 8.28
CA GLU A 57 0.08 -9.38 9.25
C GLU A 57 -1.42 -9.31 8.95
N THR A 58 -1.84 -10.02 7.92
CA THR A 58 -3.27 -10.30 7.70
C THR A 58 -3.52 -11.70 8.20
N GLU A 59 -4.31 -11.84 9.26
CA GLU A 59 -5.04 -13.08 9.49
C GLU A 59 -5.99 -13.27 8.30
N MET A 60 -5.56 -14.01 7.27
CA MET A 60 -6.44 -14.46 6.21
C MET A 60 -7.42 -15.46 6.82
N THR A 61 -8.51 -14.96 7.40
CA THR A 61 -9.62 -15.80 7.80
C THR A 61 -10.40 -16.17 6.55
N TRP A 62 -10.34 -17.44 6.17
CA TRP A 62 -11.32 -18.01 5.25
C TRP A 62 -12.68 -17.89 5.91
N LYS A 63 -13.52 -16.95 5.44
CA LYS A 63 -14.96 -17.06 5.69
C LYS A 63 -15.46 -18.21 4.84
N ASP A 64 -15.46 -19.40 5.44
CA ASP A 64 -16.16 -20.54 4.91
C ASP A 64 -17.65 -20.19 4.82
N ASN A 65 -18.13 -19.90 3.61
CA ASN A 65 -19.55 -19.67 3.34
C ASN A 65 -20.32 -21.00 3.21
N SER A 66 -19.71 -22.15 3.55
CA SER A 66 -20.45 -23.41 3.66
C SER A 66 -21.27 -23.43 4.98
N LYS A 67 -22.42 -22.76 4.96
CA LYS A 67 -23.64 -23.11 5.71
C LYS A 67 -24.67 -21.99 5.58
N LYS A 68 -25.58 -22.11 4.61
CA LYS A 68 -27.01 -22.31 4.90
C LYS A 68 -27.79 -22.66 3.64
#